data_AF-A0A2N5G9X2-F1
#
_entry.id   AF-A0A2N5G9X2-F1
#
_cell.length_a   1.000
_cell.length_b   1.000
_cell.length_c   1.000
_cell.angle_alpha   90.00
_cell.angle_beta   90.00
_cell.angle_gamma   90.00
#
_symmetry.space_group_name_H-M   'P 1'
#
loop_
_entity.id
_entity.type
_entity.pdbx_description
1 polymer ?
#
loop_
_entity_poly.entity_id
_entity_poly.type
_entity_poly.pdbx_seq_one_letter_code
_entity_poly.pdbx_strand_id
1 'polypeptide(L)'
;MAPERAVFIIFPFIVIVWTIIAKMVFCKSKKVNHFVLFSVYICSNAALYILVEGAYTGRELLGVNDMLEMFADLTFREWIWILCIPSIFTFMYLIISFKLLLLFDKMPDLKSKLMLKRRKTA
;
A
#
# COMPACT_ATOMS: atom_id res chain seq x y z
N MET A 1 3.09 -9.89 21.75
CA MET A 1 3.73 -9.72 20.43
C MET A 1 4.25 -8.30 20.39
N ALA A 2 5.52 -8.07 20.04
CA ALA A 2 6.04 -6.69 20.00
C ALA A 2 5.21 -5.88 18.99
N PRO A 3 4.68 -4.70 19.35
CA PRO A 3 3.71 -3.96 18.54
C PRO A 3 4.25 -3.57 17.15
N GLU A 4 5.56 -3.32 17.05
CA GLU A 4 6.34 -3.23 15.82
C GLU A 4 6.09 -4.40 14.85
N ARG A 5 6.08 -5.66 15.35
CA ARG A 5 5.81 -6.85 14.51
C ARG A 5 4.36 -6.92 14.04
N ALA A 6 3.42 -6.41 14.82
CA ALA A 6 2.01 -6.36 14.43
C ALA A 6 1.81 -5.41 13.25
N VAL A 7 2.50 -4.26 13.23
CA VAL A 7 2.44 -3.30 12.12
C VAL A 7 3.01 -3.92 10.83
N PHE A 8 4.16 -4.61 10.89
CA PHE A 8 4.73 -5.29 9.72
C PHE A 8 3.83 -6.39 9.14
N ILE A 9 2.99 -7.01 9.96
CA ILE A 9 2.04 -8.04 9.51
C ILE A 9 0.78 -7.39 8.93
N ILE A 10 0.23 -6.37 9.60
CA ILE A 10 -1.05 -5.73 9.23
C ILE A 10 -0.91 -4.83 8.00
N PHE A 11 0.20 -4.10 7.88
CA PHE A 11 0.43 -3.14 6.80
C PHE A 11 0.35 -3.75 5.39
N PRO A 12 0.92 -4.95 5.11
CA PRO A 12 0.69 -5.64 3.85
C PRO A 12 -0.80 -5.89 3.56
N PHE A 13 -1.60 -6.27 4.57
CA PHE A 13 -3.04 -6.47 4.38
C PHE A 13 -3.75 -5.17 4.05
N ILE A 14 -3.41 -4.07 4.73
CA ILE A 14 -3.97 -2.74 4.44
C ILE A 14 -3.64 -2.33 2.99
N VAL A 15 -2.40 -2.52 2.55
CA VAL A 15 -1.97 -2.21 1.18
C VAL A 15 -2.74 -3.04 0.14
N ILE A 16 -2.94 -4.33 0.40
CA ILE A 16 -3.70 -5.22 -0.48
C ILE A 16 -5.17 -4.78 -0.54
N VAL A 17 -5.81 -4.58 0.61
CA VAL A 17 -7.22 -4.16 0.70
C VAL A 17 -7.42 -2.80 0.03
N TRP A 18 -6.53 -1.84 0.28
CA TRP A 18 -6.55 -0.53 -0.37
C TRP A 18 -6.43 -0.64 -1.89
N THR A 19 -5.49 -1.45 -2.39
CA THR A 19 -5.27 -1.65 -3.82
C THR A 19 -6.51 -2.27 -4.48
N ILE A 20 -7.15 -3.25 -3.82
CA ILE A 20 -8.38 -3.89 -4.30
C ILE A 20 -9.53 -2.88 -4.34
N ILE A 21 -9.78 -2.18 -3.23
CA ILE A 21 -10.88 -1.20 -3.11
C ILE A 21 -10.72 -0.09 -4.16
N ALA A 22 -9.52 0.49 -4.26
CA ALA A 22 -9.26 1.54 -5.23
C ALA A 22 -9.49 1.07 -6.68
N LYS A 23 -9.09 -0.17 -6.99
CA LYS A 23 -9.30 -0.73 -8.33
C LYS A 23 -10.77 -1.08 -8.62
N MET A 24 -11.51 -1.54 -7.62
CA MET A 24 -12.95 -1.83 -7.75
C MET A 24 -13.77 -0.54 -7.92
N VAL A 25 -13.48 0.49 -7.12
CA VAL A 25 -14.25 1.74 -7.10
C VAL A 25 -13.94 2.61 -8.32
N PHE A 26 -12.66 2.82 -8.63
CA PHE A 26 -12.26 3.77 -9.67
C PHE A 26 -12.11 3.14 -11.07
N CYS A 27 -12.43 1.86 -11.21
CA CYS A 27 -12.44 1.11 -12.48
C CYS A 27 -11.11 1.19 -13.27
N LYS A 28 -11.04 0.55 -14.45
CA LYS A 28 -9.82 0.22 -15.25
C LYS A 28 -8.95 1.40 -15.74
N SER A 29 -9.03 2.58 -15.15
CA SER A 29 -8.19 3.71 -15.55
C SER A 29 -6.73 3.47 -15.19
N LYS A 30 -5.83 3.59 -16.18
CA LYS A 30 -4.38 3.53 -15.94
C LYS A 30 -3.90 4.65 -15.01
N LYS A 31 -4.60 5.79 -14.95
CA LYS A 31 -4.28 6.89 -14.03
C LYS A 31 -4.47 6.47 -12.56
N VAL A 32 -5.49 5.67 -12.29
CA VAL A 32 -5.77 5.12 -10.96
C VAL A 32 -4.65 4.17 -10.52
N ASN A 33 -4.10 3.36 -11.44
CA ASN A 33 -2.96 2.49 -11.11
C ASN A 33 -1.75 3.30 -10.60
N HIS A 34 -1.43 4.42 -11.26
CA HIS A 34 -0.33 5.29 -10.83
C HIS A 34 -0.62 5.96 -9.49
N PHE A 35 -1.85 6.44 -9.29
CA PHE A 35 -2.28 7.00 -8.02
C PHE A 35 -2.20 5.99 -6.87
N VAL A 36 -2.64 4.75 -7.10
CA VAL A 36 -2.55 3.67 -6.10
C VAL A 36 -1.09 3.39 -5.76
N LEU A 37 -0.22 3.21 -6.75
CA LEU A 37 1.21 2.99 -6.51
C LEU A 37 1.86 4.16 -5.74
N PHE A 38 1.53 5.39 -6.11
CA PHE A 38 2.02 6.59 -5.42
C PHE A 38 1.52 6.67 -3.97
N SER A 39 0.25 6.35 -3.73
CA SER A 39 -0.32 6.30 -2.37
C SER A 39 0.34 5.22 -1.50
N VAL A 40 0.59 4.04 -2.06
CA VAL A 40 1.28 2.93 -1.38
C VAL A 40 2.72 3.31 -1.07
N TYR A 41 3.41 4.01 -1.97
CA TYR A 41 4.76 4.53 -1.74
C TYR A 41 4.82 5.48 -0.55
N ILE A 42 3.96 6.51 -0.53
CA ILE A 42 3.91 7.49 0.57
C ILE A 42 3.59 6.78 1.89
N CYS A 43 2.55 5.95 1.91
CA CYS A 43 2.13 5.26 3.13
C CYS A 43 3.21 4.33 3.67
N SER A 44 3.92 3.61 2.79
CA SER A 44 4.95 2.64 3.21
C SER A 44 6.17 3.35 3.80
N ASN A 45 6.60 4.46 3.21
CA ASN A 45 7.70 5.26 3.74
C ASN A 45 7.30 5.94 5.06
N ALA A 46 6.08 6.48 5.16
CA ALA A 46 5.56 7.07 6.39
C ALA A 46 5.42 6.04 7.53
N ALA A 47 4.93 4.83 7.23
CA ALA A 47 4.82 3.76 8.22
C ALA A 47 6.18 3.29 8.74
N LEU A 48 7.19 3.24 7.86
CA LEU A 48 8.53 2.85 8.27
C LEU A 48 9.22 3.94 9.10
N TYR A 49 8.97 5.20 8.79
CA TYR A 49 9.40 6.33 9.62
C TYR A 49 8.84 6.23 11.05
N ILE A 50 7.54 5.99 11.20
CA ILE A 50 6.91 5.72 12.51
C ILE A 50 7.63 4.58 13.24
N LEU A 51 7.91 3.48 12.53
CA LEU A 51 8.51 2.28 13.11
C LEU A 51 9.98 2.47 13.52
N VAL A 52 10.77 3.23 12.75
CA VAL A 52 12.23 3.34 12.91
C VAL A 52 12.62 4.57 13.74
N GLU A 53 11.99 5.72 13.51
CA GLU A 53 12.44 6.99 14.09
C GLU A 53 11.68 7.43 15.35
N GLY A 54 10.47 6.94 15.68
CA GLY A 54 9.84 7.54 16.86
C GLY A 54 8.51 7.09 17.46
N ALA A 55 7.91 5.92 17.15
CA ALA A 55 6.64 5.55 17.82
C ALA A 55 6.79 4.56 18.99
N TYR A 56 7.94 3.91 19.15
CA TYR A 56 8.13 2.87 20.17
C TYR A 56 9.06 3.25 21.31
N THR A 57 9.85 4.31 21.15
CA THR A 57 10.71 4.85 22.20
C THR A 57 9.97 5.91 23.01
N GLY A 58 8.97 5.48 23.79
CA GLY A 58 8.50 6.26 24.95
C GLY A 58 7.05 6.77 24.96
N ARG A 59 6.25 6.57 23.90
CA ARG A 59 4.79 6.78 23.97
C ARG A 59 4.10 5.42 24.00
N GLU A 60 3.45 5.12 25.11
CA GLU A 60 2.52 4.00 25.19
C GLU A 60 1.47 4.19 24.09
N LEU A 61 1.15 3.10 23.39
CA LEU A 61 0.28 3.07 22.21
C LEU A 61 -1.19 3.32 22.61
N LEU A 62 -1.49 4.50 23.17
CA LEU A 62 -2.76 4.87 23.81
C LEU A 62 -3.47 5.97 23.01
N GLY A 63 -3.51 5.86 21.69
CA GLY A 63 -4.40 6.69 20.88
C GLY A 63 -4.11 6.67 19.39
N VAL A 64 -5.15 6.50 18.57
CA VAL A 64 -5.07 6.75 17.11
C VAL A 64 -4.71 8.23 16.84
N ASN A 65 -5.06 9.14 17.75
CA ASN A 65 -4.73 10.56 17.66
C ASN A 65 -3.22 10.82 17.82
N ASP A 66 -2.51 10.07 18.66
CA ASP A 66 -1.08 10.27 18.91
C ASP A 66 -0.24 9.88 17.68
N MET A 67 -0.68 8.90 16.88
CA MET A 67 -0.01 8.57 15.62
C MET A 67 -0.11 9.68 14.57
N LEU A 68 -1.23 10.41 14.55
CA LEU A 68 -1.40 11.55 13.63
C LEU A 68 -0.61 12.77 14.11
N GLU A 69 -0.49 12.96 15.41
CA GLU A 69 0.27 14.04 16.02
C GLU A 69 1.78 13.93 15.71
N MET A 70 2.32 12.71 15.63
CA MET A 70 3.70 12.48 15.17
C MET A 70 4.00 13.02 13.77
N PHE A 71 2.99 13.09 12.91
CA PHE A 71 3.13 13.66 11.58
C PHE A 71 2.91 15.18 11.54
N ALA A 72 2.26 15.74 12.56
CA ALA A 72 2.00 17.17 12.67
C ALA A 72 3.27 17.97 12.99
N ASP A 73 4.20 17.37 13.74
CA ASP A 73 5.47 17.99 14.11
C ASP A 73 6.58 17.84 13.06
N LEU A 74 6.33 17.09 11.98
CA LEU A 74 7.31 16.90 10.90
C LEU A 74 7.48 18.16 10.07
N THR A 75 8.73 18.60 9.97
CA THR A 75 9.11 19.67 9.05
C THR A 75 9.05 19.21 7.60
N PHE A 76 8.87 20.15 6.67
CA PHE A 76 8.86 19.87 5.22
C PHE A 76 10.12 19.13 4.75
N ARG A 77 11.28 19.42 5.37
CA ARG A 77 12.55 18.76 5.07
C ARG A 77 12.55 17.29 5.46
N GLU A 78 11.94 16.94 6.59
CA GLU A 78 11.82 15.55 7.06
C GLU A 78 10.87 14.77 6.17
N TRP A 79 9.75 15.37 5.75
CA TRP A 79 8.87 14.78 4.75
C TRP A 79 9.59 14.46 3.44
N ILE A 80 10.44 15.37 2.95
CA ILE A 80 11.27 15.12 1.77
C ILE A 80 12.23 13.95 2.01
N TRP A 81 12.86 13.88 3.18
CA TRP A 81 13.79 12.79 3.52
C TRP A 81 13.09 11.42 3.56
N ILE A 82 11.93 11.35 4.23
CA ILE A 82 11.08 10.15 4.30
C ILE A 82 10.67 9.68 2.91
N LEU A 83 10.32 10.62 2.03
CA LEU A 83 9.90 10.29 0.67
C LEU A 83 11.09 9.90 -0.20
N CYS A 84 12.24 10.56 -0.10
CA CYS A 84 13.37 10.37 -1.01
C CYS A 84 14.21 9.12 -0.74
N ILE A 85 14.13 8.52 0.46
CA ILE A 85 14.92 7.34 0.82
C ILE A 85 13.98 6.13 0.99
N PRO A 86 13.60 5.46 -0.10
CA PRO A 86 12.72 4.31 -0.02
C PRO A 86 13.42 3.13 0.64
N SER A 87 12.71 2.50 1.58
CA SER A 87 13.15 1.27 2.22
C SER A 87 12.96 0.03 1.32
N ILE A 88 13.62 -1.07 1.65
CA ILE A 88 13.38 -2.37 0.98
C ILE A 88 11.93 -2.84 1.11
N PHE A 89 11.25 -2.49 2.21
CA PHE A 89 9.85 -2.82 2.44
C PHE A 89 8.92 -2.03 1.50
N THR A 90 9.22 -0.76 1.27
CA THR A 90 8.50 0.08 0.30
C THR A 90 8.56 -0.55 -1.10
N PHE A 91 9.73 -1.06 -1.51
CA PHE A 91 9.86 -1.78 -2.78
C PHE A 91 9.05 -3.07 -2.81
N MET A 92 9.07 -3.87 -1.73
CA MET A 92 8.28 -5.11 -1.64
C MET A 92 6.78 -4.83 -1.79
N TYR A 93 6.24 -3.82 -1.08
CA TYR A 93 4.82 -3.48 -1.15
C TYR A 93 4.41 -2.89 -2.50
N LEU A 94 5.29 -2.11 -3.14
CA LEU A 94 5.08 -1.65 -4.51
C LEU A 94 5.03 -2.81 -5.51
N ILE A 95 5.93 -3.79 -5.39
CA ILE A 95 5.94 -4.97 -6.28
C ILE A 95 4.64 -5.78 -6.11
N ILE A 96 4.20 -6.00 -4.87
CA ILE A 96 2.95 -6.72 -4.58
C ILE A 96 1.77 -5.96 -5.20
N SER A 97 1.67 -4.66 -4.96
CA SER A 97 0.59 -3.82 -5.49
C SER A 97 0.60 -3.80 -7.02
N PHE A 98 1.78 -3.68 -7.62
CA PHE A 98 1.95 -3.72 -9.07
C PHE A 98 1.50 -5.07 -9.67
N LYS A 99 1.89 -6.19 -9.07
CA LYS A 99 1.44 -7.53 -9.51
C LYS A 99 -0.07 -7.70 -9.40
N LEU A 100 -0.69 -7.21 -8.32
CA LEU A 100 -2.14 -7.18 -8.15
C LEU A 100 -2.82 -6.36 -9.24
N LEU A 101 -2.34 -5.14 -9.50
CA LEU A 101 -2.88 -4.28 -10.55
C LEU A 101 -2.78 -4.93 -11.94
N LEU A 102 -1.64 -5.58 -12.25
CA LEU A 102 -1.47 -6.35 -13.48
C LEU A 102 -2.46 -7.52 -13.59
N LEU A 103 -2.74 -8.22 -12.48
CA LEU A 103 -3.73 -9.30 -12.45
C LEU A 103 -5.12 -8.76 -12.80
N PHE A 104 -5.51 -7.63 -12.20
CA PHE A 104 -6.80 -6.97 -12.48
C PHE A 104 -6.91 -6.49 -13.93
N ASP A 105 -5.81 -6.02 -14.52
CA ASP A 105 -5.81 -5.58 -15.92
C ASP A 105 -5.90 -6.77 -16.90
N LYS A 106 -5.38 -7.95 -16.54
CA LYS A 106 -5.41 -9.18 -17.38
C LYS A 106 -6.64 -10.06 -17.18
N MET A 107 -7.34 -9.96 -16.04
CA MET A 107 -8.57 -10.71 -15.76
C MET A 107 -9.66 -10.63 -16.86
N PRO A 108 -9.93 -9.48 -17.49
CA PRO A 108 -10.93 -9.35 -18.55
C PRO A 108 -10.61 -10.22 -19.78
N ASP A 109 -9.34 -10.26 -20.18
CA ASP A 109 -8.86 -11.07 -21.31
C ASP A 109 -8.90 -12.57 -21.00
N LEU A 110 -8.61 -12.94 -19.75
CA LEU A 110 -8.70 -14.33 -19.32
C LEU A 110 -10.16 -14.81 -19.34
N LYS A 111 -11.08 -13.95 -18.86
CA LYS A 111 -12.52 -14.22 -18.85
C LYS A 111 -13.09 -14.35 -20.26
N SER A 112 -12.69 -13.49 -21.20
CA SER A 112 -13.14 -13.54 -22.59
C SER A 112 -12.69 -14.84 -23.27
N LYS A 113 -11.41 -15.23 -23.12
CA LYS A 113 -10.85 -16.48 -23.67
C LYS A 113 -11.55 -17.72 -23.11
N LEU A 114 -11.84 -17.75 -21.81
CA LEU A 114 -12.56 -18.86 -21.17
C LEU A 114 -14.00 -19.01 -21.68
N MET A 115 -14.72 -17.89 -21.84
CA MET A 115 -16.07 -17.90 -22.41
C MET A 115 -16.08 -18.38 -23.86
N LEU A 116 -15.10 -17.96 -24.66
CA LEU A 116 -14.94 -18.37 -26.06
C LEU A 116 -14.59 -19.86 -26.18
N LYS A 117 -13.78 -20.40 -25.26
CA LYS A 117 -13.48 -21.84 -25.19
C LYS A 117 -14.73 -22.65 -24.85
N ARG A 118 -15.54 -22.21 -23.86
CA ARG A 118 -16.80 -22.88 -23.50
C ARG A 118 -17.81 -22.95 -24.65
N ARG A 119 -17.91 -21.89 -25.47
CA ARG A 119 -18.79 -21.88 -26.67
C ARG A 119 -18.34 -22.81 -27.79
N LYS A 120 -17.07 -23.23 -27.82
CA LYS A 120 -16.55 -24.16 -28.84
C LYS A 120 -16.66 -25.64 -28.41
N THR A 121 -16.92 -25.88 -27.12
CA THR A 121 -17.01 -27.23 -26.53
C THR A 121 -18.46 -27.64 -26.20
N ALA A 122 -19.42 -26.75 -26.41
CA ALA A 122 -20.85 -27.01 -26.33
C ALA A 122 -21.43 -27.03 -27.75
#